data_AF-A0A537J1F1-F1
#
_entry.id   AF-A0A537J1F1-F1
#
_cell.length_a   1.000
_cell.length_b   1.000
_cell.length_c   1.000
_cell.angle_alpha   90.00
_cell.angle_beta   90.00
_cell.angle_gamma   90.00
#
_symmetry.space_group_name_H-M   'P 1'
#
loop_
_entity.id
_entity.type
_entity.pdbx_description
1 polymer ?
#
loop_
_entity_poly.entity_id
_entity_poly.type
_entity_poly.pdbx_seq_one_letter_code
_entity_poly.pdbx_strand_id
1 'polypeptide(L)'
;MATFTGGLSRARELLGERFGHAAFRVHQLKVLGPLLAGRSVLAVLPTGAGKSLCYQLPALMARGLTLVVSPLISLMQDQVTALRRRAIPAAYLNGLLSAGERRAILDAAL
;
A
#
# COMPACT_ATOMS: atom_id res chain seq x y z
N MET A 1 12.24 -12.88 0.15
CA MET A 1 10.80 -12.59 -0.09
C MET A 1 10.28 -11.75 1.06
N ALA A 2 9.34 -10.84 0.81
CA ALA A 2 8.74 -10.04 1.88
C ALA A 2 8.06 -10.96 2.92
N THR A 3 8.38 -10.75 4.19
CA THR A 3 7.78 -11.47 5.31
C THR A 3 6.71 -10.59 5.95
N PHE A 4 5.48 -11.09 6.01
CA PHE A 4 4.35 -10.40 6.64
C PHE A 4 4.03 -11.03 7.99
N THR A 5 4.39 -10.36 9.08
CA THR A 5 4.24 -10.92 10.43
C THR A 5 2.79 -10.82 10.90
N GLY A 6 2.28 -11.86 11.56
CA GLY A 6 0.94 -11.87 12.19
C GLY A 6 -0.25 -12.14 11.24
N GLY A 7 -0.01 -12.31 9.94
CA GLY A 7 -1.00 -12.77 8.96
C GLY A 7 -2.31 -11.96 8.95
N LEU A 8 -3.44 -12.63 8.66
CA LEU A 8 -4.74 -11.98 8.56
C LEU A 8 -5.24 -11.37 9.88
N SER A 9 -4.78 -11.85 11.04
CA SER A 9 -5.15 -11.29 12.33
C SER A 9 -4.55 -9.90 12.51
N ARG A 10 -3.23 -9.77 12.33
CA ARG A 10 -2.57 -8.45 12.36
C ARG A 10 -3.09 -7.51 11.27
N ALA A 11 -3.45 -8.06 10.11
CA ALA A 11 -4.06 -7.29 9.05
C ALA A 11 -5.40 -6.66 9.47
N ARG A 12 -6.25 -7.36 10.23
CA ARG A 12 -7.54 -6.82 10.72
C ARG A 12 -7.33 -5.69 11.74
N GLU A 13 -6.34 -5.82 12.61
CA GLU A 13 -6.00 -4.77 13.58
C GLU A 13 -5.61 -3.48 12.85
N LEU A 14 -4.66 -3.56 11.91
CA LEU A 14 -4.22 -2.41 11.12
C LEU A 14 -5.32 -1.81 10.24
N LEU A 15 -6.27 -2.64 9.79
CA LEU A 15 -7.44 -2.18 9.05
C LEU A 15 -8.27 -1.19 9.88
N GLY A 16 -8.53 -1.53 11.15
CA GLY A 16 -9.24 -0.66 12.08
C GLY A 16 -8.39 0.55 12.45
N GLU A 17 -7.17 0.33 12.93
CA GLU A 17 -6.28 1.37 13.47
C GLU A 17 -5.90 2.44 12.44
N ARG A 18 -5.60 2.04 11.19
CA ARG A 18 -5.01 2.94 10.18
C ARG A 18 -5.97 3.36 9.08
N PHE A 19 -7.00 2.55 8.82
CA PHE A 19 -7.97 2.82 7.74
C PHE A 19 -9.40 3.07 8.24
N GLY A 20 -9.70 2.81 9.52
CA GLY A 20 -11.02 3.07 10.10
C GLY A 20 -12.11 2.14 9.57
N HIS A 21 -11.75 0.96 9.07
CA HIS A 21 -12.72 -0.01 8.56
C HIS A 21 -12.92 -1.16 9.56
N ALA A 22 -14.17 -1.52 9.83
CA ALA A 22 -14.52 -2.57 10.78
C ALA A 22 -14.25 -3.99 10.25
N ALA A 23 -14.31 -4.20 8.93
CA ALA A 23 -14.14 -5.51 8.32
C ALA A 23 -13.62 -5.43 6.89
N PHE A 24 -12.96 -6.50 6.46
CA PHE A 24 -12.60 -6.70 5.06
C PHE A 24 -13.81 -7.07 4.22
N ARG A 25 -13.82 -6.63 2.97
CA ARG A 25 -14.72 -7.18 1.95
C ARG A 25 -14.23 -8.57 1.52
N VAL A 26 -15.14 -9.44 1.11
CA VAL A 26 -14.84 -10.85 0.75
C VAL A 26 -13.72 -10.95 -0.28
N HIS A 27 -13.74 -10.12 -1.32
CA HIS A 27 -12.71 -10.14 -2.37
C HIS A 27 -11.35 -9.62 -1.90
N GLN A 28 -11.28 -8.76 -0.88
CA GLN A 28 -10.01 -8.32 -0.29
C GLN A 28 -9.32 -9.47 0.43
N LEU A 29 -10.08 -10.33 1.14
CA LEU A 29 -9.55 -11.52 1.81
C LEU A 29 -8.96 -12.53 0.80
N LYS A 30 -9.60 -12.69 -0.37
CA LYS A 30 -9.08 -13.55 -1.45
C LYS A 30 -7.73 -13.09 -1.99
N VAL A 31 -7.42 -11.80 -1.90
CA VAL A 31 -6.12 -11.23 -2.30
C VAL A 31 -5.12 -11.29 -1.15
N LEU A 32 -5.53 -10.85 0.05
CA LEU A 32 -4.65 -10.76 1.22
C LEU A 32 -4.16 -12.12 1.70
N GLY A 33 -5.00 -13.16 1.69
CA GLY A 33 -4.60 -14.50 2.14
C GLY A 33 -3.35 -15.04 1.43
N PRO A 34 -3.36 -15.23 0.09
CA PRO A 34 -2.18 -15.66 -0.65
C PRO A 34 -1.01 -14.67 -0.56
N LEU A 35 -1.28 -13.36 -0.60
CA LEU A 35 -0.24 -12.34 -0.56
C LEU A 35 0.54 -12.36 0.77
N LEU A 36 -0.17 -12.41 1.90
CA LEU A 36 0.43 -12.48 3.24
C LEU A 36 1.16 -13.81 3.49
N ALA A 37 0.83 -14.86 2.72
CA ALA A 37 1.58 -16.11 2.68
C ALA A 37 2.83 -16.05 1.77
N GLY A 38 3.20 -14.86 1.28
CA GLY A 38 4.38 -14.65 0.44
C GLY A 38 4.18 -15.06 -1.02
N ARG A 39 2.94 -15.28 -1.48
CA ARG A 39 2.64 -15.67 -2.88
C ARG A 39 2.33 -14.45 -3.73
N SER A 40 2.70 -14.51 -5.01
CA SER A 40 2.27 -13.55 -6.02
C SER A 40 0.77 -13.67 -6.32
N VAL A 41 0.10 -12.53 -6.53
CA VAL A 41 -1.36 -12.48 -6.75
C VAL A 41 -1.68 -11.58 -7.93
N LEU A 42 -2.49 -12.09 -8.86
CA LEU A 42 -3.20 -11.27 -9.84
C LEU A 42 -4.64 -11.04 -9.35
N ALA A 43 -5.00 -9.78 -9.11
CA ALA A 43 -6.31 -9.40 -8.61
C ALA A 43 -7.08 -8.59 -9.65
N VAL A 44 -8.13 -9.17 -10.22
CA VAL A 44 -9.07 -8.46 -11.12
C VAL A 44 -10.28 -8.04 -10.29
N LEU A 45 -10.35 -6.76 -9.96
CA LEU A 45 -11.39 -6.20 -9.10
C LEU A 45 -11.98 -4.93 -9.74
N PRO A 46 -13.29 -4.67 -9.62
CA PRO A 46 -13.92 -3.49 -10.19
C PRO A 46 -13.45 -2.19 -9.51
N THR A 47 -13.72 -1.05 -10.12
CA THR A 47 -13.48 0.26 -9.51
C THR A 47 -14.29 0.40 -8.21
N GLY A 48 -13.77 1.10 -7.22
CA GLY A 48 -14.41 1.22 -5.91
C GLY A 48 -14.34 -0.03 -5.03
N ALA A 49 -13.82 -1.16 -5.53
CA ALA A 49 -13.68 -2.40 -4.74
C ALA A 49 -12.67 -2.29 -3.58
N GLY A 50 -11.87 -1.23 -3.50
CA GLY A 50 -10.84 -1.09 -2.48
C GLY A 50 -9.59 -1.89 -2.81
N LYS A 51 -9.18 -1.89 -4.09
CA LYS A 51 -7.94 -2.52 -4.58
C LYS A 51 -6.69 -2.00 -3.87
N SER A 52 -6.64 -0.69 -3.62
CA SER A 52 -5.47 -0.04 -3.02
C SER A 52 -5.14 -0.57 -1.64
N LEU A 53 -6.17 -0.85 -0.83
CA LEU A 53 -6.01 -1.47 0.49
C LEU A 53 -5.26 -2.81 0.41
N CYS A 54 -5.44 -3.57 -0.68
CA CYS A 54 -4.84 -4.90 -0.84
C CYS A 54 -3.31 -4.88 -0.99
N TYR A 55 -2.69 -3.72 -1.27
CA TYR A 55 -1.23 -3.55 -1.23
C TYR A 55 -0.76 -2.55 -0.18
N GLN A 56 -1.58 -1.54 0.16
CA GLN A 56 -1.25 -0.55 1.19
C GLN A 56 -1.20 -1.17 2.59
N LEU A 57 -2.12 -2.08 2.90
CA LEU A 57 -2.15 -2.72 4.21
C LEU A 57 -0.97 -3.69 4.40
N PRO A 58 -0.66 -4.59 3.44
CA PRO A 58 0.56 -5.38 3.50
C PRO A 58 1.84 -4.54 3.56
N ALA A 59 1.88 -3.35 2.96
CA ALA A 59 3.02 -2.45 3.04
C ALA A 59 3.33 -2.00 4.49
N LEU A 60 2.30 -1.88 5.33
CA LEU A 60 2.45 -1.56 6.76
C LEU A 60 2.90 -2.77 7.60
N MET A 61 2.77 -3.98 7.06
CA MET A 61 3.13 -5.24 7.73
C MET A 61 4.52 -5.75 7.34
N ALA A 62 4.99 -5.36 6.15
CA ALA A 62 6.31 -5.72 5.65
C ALA A 62 7.40 -4.90 6.34
N ARG A 63 8.60 -5.48 6.46
CA ARG A 63 9.81 -4.72 6.77
C ARG A 63 10.36 -4.12 5.47
N GLY A 64 10.70 -2.83 5.51
CA GLY A 64 11.31 -2.11 4.40
C GLY A 64 10.33 -1.34 3.51
N LEU A 65 10.72 -1.09 2.27
CA LEU A 65 9.98 -0.27 1.32
C LEU A 65 9.03 -1.12 0.47
N THR A 66 7.79 -0.66 0.29
CA THR A 66 6.88 -1.18 -0.75
C THR A 66 6.87 -0.25 -1.95
N LEU A 67 7.23 -0.77 -3.12
CA LEU A 67 7.14 -0.05 -4.39
C LEU A 67 5.77 -0.27 -5.04
N VAL A 68 5.06 0.82 -5.31
CA VAL A 68 3.79 0.80 -6.05
C VAL A 68 4.00 1.49 -7.40
N VAL A 69 3.81 0.76 -8.50
CA VAL A 69 3.89 1.30 -9.86
C VAL A 69 2.48 1.69 -10.30
N SER A 70 2.31 2.96 -10.69
CA SER A 70 1.04 3.51 -11.17
C SER A 70 1.26 4.20 -12.52
N PRO A 71 0.35 4.02 -13.50
CA PRO A 71 0.48 4.65 -14.82
C PRO A 71 0.13 6.15 -14.81
N LEU A 72 -0.60 6.64 -13.79
CA LEU A 72 -1.11 8.01 -13.77
C LEU A 72 -0.50 8.81 -12.61
N ILE A 73 0.09 9.96 -12.93
CA ILE A 73 0.67 10.89 -11.94
C ILE A 73 -0.40 11.42 -10.97
N SER A 74 -1.57 11.79 -11.48
CA SER A 74 -2.70 12.25 -10.65
C SER A 74 -3.09 11.20 -9.61
N LEU A 75 -3.18 9.93 -10.04
CA LEU A 75 -3.48 8.82 -9.12
C LEU A 75 -2.39 8.63 -8.06
N MET A 76 -1.11 8.80 -8.43
CA MET A 76 -0.02 8.74 -7.46
C MET A 76 -0.15 9.84 -6.40
N GLN A 77 -0.42 11.08 -6.82
CA GLN A 77 -0.60 12.23 -5.93
C GLN A 77 -1.79 12.02 -4.98
N ASP A 78 -2.93 11.57 -5.50
CA ASP A 78 -4.12 11.32 -4.69
C ASP A 78 -3.89 10.25 -3.62
N GLN A 79 -3.23 9.14 -4.00
CA GLN A 79 -2.95 8.05 -3.08
C GLN A 79 -1.94 8.45 -2.00
N VAL A 80 -0.84 9.11 -2.38
CA VAL A 80 0.17 9.57 -1.41
C VAL A 80 -0.41 10.61 -0.47
N THR A 81 -1.21 11.54 -0.97
CA THR A 81 -1.89 12.53 -0.12
C THR A 81 -2.85 11.84 0.86
N ALA A 82 -3.62 10.84 0.39
CA ALA A 82 -4.52 10.07 1.25
C ALA A 82 -3.79 9.25 2.34
N LEU A 83 -2.60 8.73 2.04
CA LEU A 83 -1.75 8.01 3.00
C LEU A 83 -1.14 8.98 4.02
N ARG A 84 -0.61 10.13 3.56
CA ARG A 84 -0.04 11.16 4.43
C ARG A 84 -1.06 11.72 5.42
N ARG A 85 -2.32 11.93 4.98
CA ARG A 85 -3.44 12.32 5.87
C ARG A 85 -3.72 11.30 6.98
N ARG A 86 -3.30 10.04 6.82
CA ARG A 86 -3.40 8.97 7.82
C ARG A 86 -2.09 8.76 8.59
N ALA A 87 -1.17 9.72 8.51
CA ALA A 87 0.19 9.61 9.05
C ALA A 87 0.92 8.32 8.59
N ILE A 88 0.64 7.86 7.36
CA ILE A 88 1.37 6.76 6.74
C ILE A 88 2.47 7.37 5.87
N PRO A 89 3.76 7.09 6.12
CA PRO A 89 4.86 7.55 5.28
C PRO A 89 4.69 7.03 3.85
N ALA A 90 4.62 7.97 2.91
CA ALA A 90 4.50 7.68 1.49
C ALA A 90 5.07 8.82 0.67
N ALA A 91 5.65 8.47 -0.47
CA ALA A 91 6.14 9.41 -1.47
C ALA A 91 5.81 8.88 -2.87
N TYR A 92 5.77 9.77 -3.85
CA TYR A 92 5.68 9.41 -5.27
C TYR A 92 6.92 9.91 -5.99
N LEU A 93 7.37 9.19 -7.02
CA LEU A 93 8.46 9.60 -7.89
C LEU A 93 7.93 9.69 -9.33
N ASN A 94 8.06 10.84 -9.98
CA ASN A 94 7.64 11.03 -11.37
C ASN A 94 8.50 12.08 -12.08
N GLY A 95 8.27 12.26 -13.39
CA GLY A 95 9.06 13.17 -14.23
C GLY A 95 8.88 14.66 -13.94
N LEU A 96 7.85 15.06 -13.19
CA LEU A 96 7.57 16.47 -12.86
C LEU A 96 8.37 16.98 -11.65
N LEU A 97 8.95 16.07 -10.86
CA LEU A 97 9.78 16.45 -9.71
C LEU A 97 11.12 17.01 -10.18
N SER A 98 11.63 18.04 -9.49
CA SER A 98 13.00 18.52 -9.64
C SER A 98 14.02 17.46 -9.25
N ALA A 99 15.28 17.63 -9.68
CA ALA A 99 16.36 16.71 -9.30
C ALA A 99 16.57 16.66 -7.77
N GLY A 100 16.41 17.80 -7.08
CA GLY A 100 16.51 17.88 -5.62
C GLY A 100 15.40 17.12 -4.90
N GLU A 101 14.14 17.26 -5.33
CA GLU A 101 13.02 16.50 -4.76
C GLU A 101 13.17 14.99 -4.97
N ARG A 102 13.60 14.57 -6.18
CA ARG A 102 13.86 13.15 -6.45
C ARG A 102 14.95 12.60 -5.53
N ARG A 103 16.05 13.35 -5.37
CA ARG A 103 17.16 12.97 -4.48
C ARG A 103 16.67 12.79 -3.04
N ALA A 104 15.97 13.79 -2.51
CA ALA A 104 15.45 13.74 -1.14
C ALA A 104 14.53 12.53 -0.89
N ILE A 105 13.68 12.17 -1.86
CA ILE A 105 12.80 11.00 -1.75
C ILE A 105 13.61 9.69 -1.74
N LEU A 106 14.62 9.57 -2.61
CA LEU A 106 15.46 8.37 -2.68
C LEU A 106 16.30 8.22 -1.42
N ASP A 107 16.88 9.30 -0.91
CA ASP A 107 17.70 9.28 0.31
C ASP A 107 16.86 8.96 1.56
N ALA A 108 15.57 9.32 1.58
CA ALA A 108 14.67 8.93 2.67
C ALA A 108 14.19 7.47 2.61
N ALA A 109 14.42 6.78 1.48
CA ALA A 109 13.93 5.43 1.24
C ALA A 109 15.03 4.34 1.35
N LEU A 110 16.30 4.74 1.39
CA LEU A 110 17.50 3.90 1.48
C LEU A 110 18.17 4.07 2.85
#